data_AF-A0AAW4PDH5-F1
#
_entry.id   AF-A0AAW4PDH5-F1
#
_cell.length_a   1.000
_cell.length_b   1.000
_cell.length_c   1.000
_cell.angle_alpha   90.00
_cell.angle_beta   90.00
_cell.angle_gamma   90.00
#
_symmetry.space_group_name_H-M   'P 1'
#
loop_
_entity.id
_entity.type
_entity.pdbx_description
1 polymer ?
#
loop_
_entity_poly.entity_id
_entity_poly.type
_entity_poly.pdbx_seq_one_letter_code
_entity_poly.pdbx_strand_id
1 'polypeptide(L)'
;MDERKSDAERVTDAIEDVGVDRLTDAIVDAWERAGLDTGTPTWPDDEPLFRVRPPVSDEDAGLDALAAVLDTTPRRPETAFCYLDRGRRADLVGPGRVELEALSGHADVTVDADHTAGTVPFTPQTFDALATLFDELSYLVVRDADDVAIAEWRAETLRFALPESGLETVKNSLDAATADRIERAE
;
A
#
# COMPACT_ATOMS: atom_id res chain seq x y z
N MET A 1 -45.96 -15.98 -2.00
CA MET A 1 -45.13 -15.28 -3.00
C MET A 1 -43.78 -15.08 -2.34
N ASP A 2 -42.75 -15.62 -2.98
CA ASP A 2 -41.39 -15.84 -2.48
C ASP A 2 -40.69 -14.60 -1.93
N GLU A 3 -40.21 -14.69 -0.68
CA GLU A 3 -39.09 -13.89 -0.16
C GLU A 3 -38.14 -14.82 0.59
N ARG A 4 -37.62 -15.83 -0.11
CA ARG A 4 -36.37 -16.47 0.31
C ARG A 4 -35.26 -15.92 -0.56
N LYS A 5 -34.85 -14.67 -0.28
CA LYS A 5 -33.49 -14.25 -0.66
C LYS A 5 -32.53 -15.32 -0.14
N SER A 6 -31.73 -15.88 -1.04
CA SER A 6 -30.71 -16.87 -0.67
C SER A 6 -29.78 -16.26 0.37
N ASP A 7 -29.25 -17.05 1.30
CA ASP A 7 -28.32 -16.54 2.33
C ASP A 7 -27.12 -15.81 1.71
N ALA A 8 -26.73 -16.19 0.49
CA ALA A 8 -25.71 -15.50 -0.30
C ALA A 8 -26.12 -14.05 -0.66
N GLU A 9 -27.38 -13.80 -0.99
CA GLU A 9 -27.89 -12.49 -1.40
C GLU A 9 -28.02 -11.53 -0.22
N ARG A 10 -28.29 -12.04 0.99
CA ARG A 10 -28.26 -11.24 2.22
C ARG A 10 -26.83 -10.90 2.67
N VAL A 11 -25.86 -11.76 2.38
CA VAL A 11 -24.45 -11.49 2.65
C VAL A 11 -23.91 -10.43 1.70
N THR A 12 -24.27 -10.47 0.41
CA THR A 12 -23.88 -9.43 -0.55
C THR A 12 -24.48 -8.07 -0.19
N ASP A 13 -25.79 -8.00 0.11
CA ASP A 13 -26.43 -6.76 0.55
C ASP A 13 -25.78 -6.20 1.84
N ALA A 14 -25.38 -7.07 2.77
CA ALA A 14 -24.70 -6.65 4.00
C ALA A 14 -23.27 -6.14 3.77
N ILE A 15 -22.57 -6.65 2.76
CA ILE A 15 -21.23 -6.18 2.37
C ILE A 15 -21.34 -4.83 1.65
N GLU A 16 -22.37 -4.63 0.82
CA GLU A 16 -22.67 -3.33 0.19
C GLU A 16 -23.10 -2.26 1.20
N ASP A 17 -23.81 -2.65 2.28
CA ASP A 17 -24.28 -1.74 3.34
C ASP A 17 -23.20 -1.36 4.37
N VAL A 18 -22.14 -2.18 4.51
CA VAL A 18 -21.06 -1.98 5.48
C VAL A 18 -20.00 -0.98 5.00
N GLY A 19 -19.92 -0.73 3.69
CA GLY A 19 -18.89 0.14 3.11
C GLY A 19 -17.51 -0.52 3.14
N VAL A 20 -16.80 -0.49 2.00
CA VAL A 20 -15.49 -1.13 1.82
C VAL A 20 -14.48 -0.69 2.90
N ASP A 21 -14.55 0.56 3.34
CA ASP A 21 -13.70 1.13 4.40
C ASP A 21 -13.84 0.41 5.76
N ARG A 22 -15.05 -0.03 6.11
CA ARG A 22 -15.32 -0.68 7.41
C ARG A 22 -14.97 -2.17 7.40
N LEU A 23 -14.98 -2.78 6.22
CA LEU A 23 -14.53 -4.15 6.02
C LEU A 23 -13.00 -4.25 6.17
N THR A 24 -12.26 -3.22 5.74
CA THR A 24 -10.80 -3.15 5.89
C THR A 24 -10.40 -3.00 7.36
N ASP A 25 -11.08 -2.13 8.12
CA ASP A 25 -10.82 -1.97 9.56
C ASP A 25 -11.10 -3.27 10.34
N ALA A 26 -12.15 -4.02 9.97
CA ALA A 26 -12.46 -5.30 10.62
C ALA A 26 -11.44 -6.41 10.32
N ILE A 27 -10.81 -6.39 9.14
CA ILE A 27 -9.74 -7.31 8.75
C ILE A 27 -8.44 -6.95 9.50
N VAL A 28 -8.11 -5.66 9.58
CA VAL A 28 -6.98 -5.15 10.38
C VAL A 28 -7.15 -5.50 11.86
N ASP A 29 -8.34 -5.29 12.44
CA ASP A 29 -8.66 -5.68 13.83
C ASP A 29 -8.54 -7.20 14.07
N ALA A 30 -8.84 -8.02 13.06
CA ALA A 30 -8.71 -9.47 13.14
C ALA A 30 -7.25 -9.91 13.11
N TRP A 31 -6.40 -9.22 12.33
CA TRP A 31 -4.97 -9.47 12.22
C TRP A 31 -4.19 -8.97 13.45
N GLU A 32 -4.54 -7.80 14.00
CA GLU A 32 -3.97 -7.29 15.25
C GLU A 32 -4.24 -8.26 16.41
N ARG A 33 -5.48 -8.79 16.46
CA ARG A 33 -5.90 -9.76 17.49
C ARG A 33 -5.22 -11.13 17.33
N ALA A 34 -4.70 -11.44 16.15
CA ALA A 34 -3.91 -12.63 15.87
C ALA A 34 -2.39 -12.44 16.09
N GLY A 35 -1.94 -11.21 16.37
CA GLY A 35 -0.52 -10.88 16.53
C GLY A 35 0.26 -10.89 15.21
N LEU A 36 -0.44 -10.70 14.08
CA LEU A 36 0.17 -10.56 12.77
C LEU A 36 0.53 -9.08 12.53
N ASP A 37 1.63 -8.82 11.82
CA ASP A 37 1.96 -7.46 11.35
C ASP A 37 0.79 -6.97 10.50
N THR A 38 0.12 -5.92 10.96
CA THR A 38 -1.07 -5.36 10.33
C THR A 38 -0.74 -4.28 9.32
N GLY A 39 0.55 -4.01 9.11
CA GLY A 39 0.98 -2.93 8.25
C GLY A 39 0.81 -1.55 8.88
N THR A 40 0.21 -1.41 10.08
CA THR A 40 -0.03 -0.11 10.70
C THR A 40 1.29 0.68 10.84
N PRO A 41 1.40 1.90 10.29
CA PRO A 41 2.65 2.65 10.29
C PRO A 41 2.89 3.27 11.66
N THR A 42 4.08 3.04 12.21
CA THR A 42 4.61 3.85 13.31
C THR A 42 5.38 5.01 12.70
N TRP A 43 4.81 6.22 12.71
CA TRP A 43 5.47 7.41 12.16
C TRP A 43 6.52 7.97 13.11
N PRO A 44 7.58 8.62 12.59
CA PRO A 44 8.57 9.31 13.43
C PRO A 44 7.97 10.52 14.15
N ASP A 45 8.37 10.75 15.40
CA ASP A 45 7.91 11.88 16.21
C ASP A 45 8.61 13.21 15.86
N ASP A 46 9.82 13.13 15.29
CA ASP A 46 10.72 14.26 15.06
C ASP A 46 10.72 14.80 13.63
N GLU A 47 9.95 14.19 12.71
CA GLU A 47 9.84 14.62 11.32
C GLU A 47 8.42 15.03 10.94
N PRO A 48 8.27 16.05 10.09
CA PRO A 48 6.96 16.41 9.58
C PRO A 48 6.43 15.31 8.65
N LEU A 49 5.14 15.04 8.80
CA LEU A 49 4.40 14.18 7.92
C LEU A 49 3.84 14.99 6.76
N PHE A 50 3.92 14.42 5.56
CA PHE A 50 3.33 14.96 4.34
C PHE A 50 2.38 13.93 3.72
N ARG A 51 1.52 14.42 2.83
CA ARG A 51 0.70 13.58 1.97
C ARG A 51 0.63 14.15 0.58
N VAL A 52 0.45 13.28 -0.41
CA VAL A 52 0.12 13.63 -1.78
C VAL A 52 -0.96 12.71 -2.29
N ARG A 53 -1.92 13.29 -3.02
CA ARG A 53 -2.90 12.56 -3.80
C ARG A 53 -2.59 12.78 -5.29
N PRO A 54 -1.90 11.84 -5.94
CA PRO A 54 -1.58 11.93 -7.35
C PRO A 54 -2.82 12.09 -8.23
N PRO A 55 -2.70 12.64 -9.45
CA PRO A 55 -3.81 12.70 -10.40
C PRO A 55 -4.29 11.32 -10.82
N VAL A 56 -5.59 11.05 -10.64
CA VAL A 56 -6.25 9.82 -11.15
C VAL A 56 -6.10 9.67 -12.67
N SER A 57 -5.84 10.76 -13.39
CA SER A 57 -5.57 10.73 -14.83
C SER A 57 -4.17 10.24 -15.20
N ASP A 58 -3.29 10.07 -14.22
CA ASP A 58 -1.90 9.68 -14.38
C ASP A 58 -1.63 8.43 -13.53
N GLU A 59 -1.61 7.28 -14.22
CA GLU A 59 -1.52 5.95 -13.61
C GLU A 59 -0.15 5.74 -12.92
N ASP A 60 0.90 6.37 -13.43
CA ASP A 60 2.27 6.21 -12.92
C ASP A 60 2.58 7.19 -11.77
N ALA A 61 1.82 8.28 -11.62
CA ALA A 61 2.14 9.37 -10.69
C ALA A 61 2.22 8.94 -9.21
N GLY A 62 1.49 7.88 -8.82
CA GLY A 62 1.60 7.30 -7.48
C GLY A 62 2.93 6.59 -7.23
N LEU A 63 3.36 5.80 -8.21
CA LEU A 63 4.63 5.09 -8.17
C LEU A 63 5.81 6.09 -8.25
N ASP A 64 5.71 7.10 -9.11
CA ASP A 64 6.71 8.17 -9.22
C ASP A 64 6.83 8.95 -7.90
N ALA A 65 5.71 9.28 -7.25
CA ALA A 65 5.72 9.91 -5.93
C ALA A 65 6.41 9.04 -4.87
N LEU A 66 6.11 7.74 -4.85
CA LEU A 66 6.77 6.79 -3.94
C LEU A 66 8.27 6.71 -4.21
N ALA A 67 8.68 6.55 -5.46
CA ALA A 67 10.09 6.48 -5.85
C ALA A 67 10.84 7.77 -5.46
N ALA A 68 10.27 8.94 -5.75
CA ALA A 68 10.86 10.23 -5.39
C ALA A 68 11.07 10.39 -3.88
N VAL A 69 10.12 9.93 -3.06
CA VAL A 69 10.25 9.93 -1.59
C VAL A 69 11.37 8.98 -1.16
N LEU A 70 11.41 7.76 -1.70
CA LEU A 70 12.42 6.75 -1.35
C LEU A 70 13.84 7.16 -1.75
N ASP A 71 13.99 7.85 -2.88
CA ASP A 71 15.28 8.38 -3.35
C ASP A 71 15.77 9.57 -2.52
N THR A 72 14.84 10.29 -1.88
CA THR A 72 15.15 11.52 -1.12
C THR A 72 15.31 11.27 0.38
N THR A 73 14.64 10.25 0.92
CA THR A 73 14.63 10.00 2.36
C THR A 73 16.02 9.73 2.91
N PRO A 74 16.41 10.33 4.06
CA PRO A 74 17.66 10.00 4.72
C PRO A 74 17.62 8.64 5.40
N ARG A 75 16.43 8.07 5.62
CA ARG A 75 16.24 6.74 6.19
C ARG A 75 16.50 5.69 5.12
N ARG A 76 17.12 4.57 5.51
CA ARG A 76 17.29 3.42 4.62
C ARG A 76 16.05 2.52 4.72
N PRO A 77 15.32 2.29 3.62
CA PRO A 77 14.25 1.29 3.60
C PRO A 77 14.82 -0.12 3.86
N GLU A 78 14.18 -0.87 4.76
CA GLU A 78 14.57 -2.25 5.08
C GLU A 78 13.44 -3.25 4.84
N THR A 79 12.19 -2.86 5.05
CA THR A 79 11.03 -3.74 4.84
C THR A 79 9.87 -3.01 4.17
N ALA A 80 9.03 -3.78 3.48
CA ALA A 80 7.72 -3.32 3.03
C ALA A 80 6.65 -4.33 3.44
N PHE A 81 5.61 -3.84 4.11
CA PHE A 81 4.34 -4.55 4.21
C PHE A 81 3.48 -4.18 3.00
N CYS A 82 2.93 -5.16 2.30
CA CYS A 82 1.99 -4.91 1.21
C CYS A 82 0.69 -5.70 1.36
N TYR A 83 -0.37 -5.14 0.82
CA TYR A 83 -1.65 -5.79 0.57
C TYR A 83 -2.04 -5.55 -0.89
N LEU A 84 -2.30 -6.63 -1.59
CA LEU A 84 -2.73 -6.67 -2.98
C LEU A 84 -4.14 -7.26 -3.05
N ASP A 85 -5.04 -6.64 -3.82
CA ASP A 85 -6.38 -7.18 -4.14
C ASP A 85 -6.31 -8.35 -5.15
N ARG A 86 -5.18 -9.08 -5.16
CA ARG A 86 -4.91 -10.22 -6.03
C ARG A 86 -4.36 -11.40 -5.25
N GLY A 87 -5.05 -12.53 -5.37
CA GLY A 87 -4.64 -13.81 -4.81
C GLY A 87 -4.43 -14.89 -5.87
N ARG A 88 -4.41 -16.14 -5.41
CA ARG A 88 -4.15 -17.35 -6.20
C ARG A 88 -5.09 -17.57 -7.39
N ARG A 89 -6.32 -17.05 -7.32
CA ARG A 89 -7.32 -17.18 -8.39
C ARG A 89 -7.28 -16.03 -9.39
N ALA A 90 -6.37 -15.06 -9.22
CA ALA A 90 -6.20 -14.04 -10.22
C ALA A 90 -5.71 -14.68 -11.51
N ASP A 91 -6.41 -14.44 -12.62
CA ASP A 91 -6.00 -14.85 -13.96
C ASP A 91 -4.85 -13.97 -14.47
N LEU A 92 -3.82 -13.77 -13.63
CA LEU A 92 -2.65 -12.99 -13.98
C LEU A 92 -1.84 -13.75 -15.03
N VAL A 93 -1.47 -13.02 -16.08
CA VAL A 93 -0.61 -13.48 -17.17
C VAL A 93 0.53 -12.48 -17.36
N GLY A 94 1.66 -12.95 -17.89
CA GLY A 94 2.80 -12.07 -18.17
C GLY A 94 3.51 -11.58 -16.89
N PRO A 95 4.08 -10.35 -16.91
CA PRO A 95 4.95 -9.84 -15.86
C PRO A 95 4.33 -9.85 -14.45
N GLY A 96 3.07 -9.40 -14.30
CA GLY A 96 2.42 -9.35 -12.99
C GLY A 96 2.31 -10.72 -12.30
N ARG A 97 2.19 -11.81 -13.06
CA ARG A 97 2.22 -13.16 -12.48
C ARG A 97 3.60 -13.50 -11.92
N VAL A 98 4.66 -13.17 -12.66
CA VAL A 98 6.05 -13.46 -12.25
C VAL A 98 6.39 -12.69 -10.98
N GLU A 99 6.01 -11.42 -10.91
CA GLU A 99 6.27 -10.59 -9.74
C GLU A 99 5.44 -10.99 -8.53
N LEU A 100 4.18 -11.41 -8.72
CA LEU A 100 3.38 -11.98 -7.62
C LEU A 100 3.99 -13.29 -7.11
N GLU A 101 4.46 -14.16 -8.02
CA GLU A 101 5.17 -15.38 -7.64
C GLU A 101 6.45 -15.06 -6.85
N ALA A 102 7.19 -13.99 -7.23
CA ALA A 102 8.37 -13.52 -6.51
C ALA A 102 8.03 -13.06 -5.08
N LEU A 103 7.01 -12.20 -4.91
CA LEU A 103 6.55 -11.77 -3.59
C LEU A 103 6.06 -12.95 -2.74
N SER A 104 5.26 -13.85 -3.32
CA SER A 104 4.73 -15.03 -2.62
C SER A 104 5.80 -16.04 -2.19
N GLY A 105 7.02 -15.94 -2.74
CA GLY A 105 8.15 -16.77 -2.34
C GLY A 105 8.72 -16.41 -0.96
N HIS A 106 8.34 -15.26 -0.41
CA HIS A 106 8.78 -14.83 0.92
C HIS A 106 7.98 -15.53 2.03
N ALA A 107 8.67 -15.94 3.10
CA ALA A 107 8.08 -16.73 4.18
C ALA A 107 6.95 -16.00 4.93
N ASP A 108 7.03 -14.67 4.99
CA ASP A 108 6.09 -13.81 5.70
C ASP A 108 4.99 -13.25 4.77
N VAL A 109 4.85 -13.82 3.57
CA VAL A 109 3.79 -13.49 2.61
C VAL A 109 2.76 -14.62 2.54
N THR A 110 1.50 -14.23 2.72
CA THR A 110 0.35 -15.12 2.58
C THR A 110 -0.41 -14.78 1.31
N VAL A 111 -0.68 -15.81 0.49
CA VAL A 111 -1.50 -15.70 -0.72
C VAL A 111 -2.80 -16.48 -0.49
N ASP A 112 -3.92 -15.77 -0.39
CA ASP A 112 -5.25 -16.38 -0.35
C ASP A 112 -5.83 -16.46 -1.78
N ALA A 113 -7.12 -16.77 -1.92
CA ALA A 113 -7.79 -16.92 -3.19
C ALA A 113 -7.90 -15.59 -3.95
N ASP A 114 -8.18 -14.51 -3.24
CA ASP A 114 -8.55 -13.20 -3.76
C ASP A 114 -7.55 -12.09 -3.40
N HIS A 115 -6.72 -12.27 -2.38
CA HIS A 115 -5.74 -11.27 -1.96
C HIS A 115 -4.36 -11.88 -1.64
N THR A 116 -3.35 -11.03 -1.57
CA THR A 116 -2.00 -11.35 -1.12
C THR A 116 -1.56 -10.29 -0.12
N ALA A 117 -1.03 -10.71 1.03
CA ALA A 117 -0.57 -9.78 2.05
C ALA A 117 0.66 -10.32 2.77
N GLY A 118 1.54 -9.42 3.18
CA GLY A 118 2.67 -9.76 4.03
C GLY A 118 3.82 -8.79 3.97
N THR A 119 4.88 -9.12 4.71
CA THR A 119 6.08 -8.30 4.81
C THR A 119 7.21 -8.92 4.01
N VAL A 120 7.88 -8.09 3.20
CA VAL A 120 9.06 -8.49 2.43
C VAL A 120 10.25 -7.59 2.77
N PRO A 121 11.49 -8.10 2.70
CA PRO A 121 12.68 -7.25 2.74
C PRO A 121 12.64 -6.25 1.59
N PHE A 122 12.98 -4.98 1.85
CA PHE A 122 12.99 -3.95 0.83
C PHE A 122 14.31 -3.95 0.06
N THR A 123 14.33 -4.68 -1.05
CA THR A 123 15.45 -4.75 -1.99
C THR A 123 15.06 -4.15 -3.35
N PRO A 124 16.02 -3.90 -4.25
CA PRO A 124 15.69 -3.50 -5.61
C PRO A 124 14.74 -4.48 -6.31
N GLN A 125 14.91 -5.78 -6.08
CA GLN A 125 14.05 -6.80 -6.69
C GLN A 125 12.61 -6.73 -6.17
N THR A 126 12.42 -6.55 -4.86
CA THR A 126 11.06 -6.43 -4.30
C THR A 126 10.42 -5.10 -4.67
N PHE A 127 11.22 -4.04 -4.83
CA PHE A 127 10.71 -2.77 -5.35
C PHE A 127 10.23 -2.91 -6.80
N ASP A 128 11.00 -3.55 -7.67
CA ASP A 128 10.59 -3.82 -9.06
C ASP A 128 9.30 -4.65 -9.13
N ALA A 129 9.17 -5.64 -8.23
CA ALA A 129 7.95 -6.44 -8.11
C ALA A 129 6.74 -5.60 -7.66
N LEU A 130 6.91 -4.76 -6.64
CA LEU A 130 5.87 -3.85 -6.15
C LEU A 130 5.49 -2.80 -7.19
N ALA A 131 6.46 -2.27 -7.94
CA ALA A 131 6.25 -1.32 -9.03
C ALA A 131 5.42 -1.94 -10.16
N THR A 132 5.71 -3.18 -10.54
CA THR A 132 4.94 -3.92 -11.55
C THR A 132 3.50 -4.22 -11.10
N LEU A 133 3.30 -4.33 -9.79
CA LEU A 133 2.00 -4.65 -9.18
C LEU A 133 1.31 -3.42 -8.59
N PHE A 134 1.79 -2.21 -8.88
CA PHE A 134 1.39 -1.00 -8.15
C PHE A 134 -0.11 -0.70 -8.29
N ASP A 135 -0.69 -0.95 -9.46
CA ASP A 135 -2.13 -0.79 -9.71
C ASP A 135 -3.01 -1.73 -8.89
N GLU A 136 -2.43 -2.84 -8.42
CA GLU A 136 -3.11 -3.87 -7.63
C GLU A 136 -2.85 -3.67 -6.12
N LEU A 137 -2.01 -2.69 -5.73
CA LEU A 137 -1.70 -2.37 -4.33
C LEU A 137 -2.81 -1.52 -3.71
N SER A 138 -3.57 -2.15 -2.81
CA SER A 138 -4.54 -1.45 -1.96
C SER A 138 -3.87 -0.83 -0.73
N TYR A 139 -2.76 -1.42 -0.28
CA TYR A 139 -1.99 -0.93 0.85
C TYR A 139 -0.49 -1.26 0.73
N LEU A 140 0.36 -0.30 1.07
CA LEU A 140 1.81 -0.49 1.19
C LEU A 140 2.33 0.37 2.33
N VAL A 141 3.22 -0.18 3.16
CA VAL A 141 4.00 0.59 4.13
C VAL A 141 5.46 0.19 4.00
N VAL A 142 6.33 1.17 3.76
CA VAL A 142 7.78 1.01 3.70
C VAL A 142 8.37 1.51 5.02
N ARG A 143 9.21 0.69 5.66
CA ARG A 143 9.79 0.97 6.97
C ARG A 143 11.32 0.86 6.95
N ASP A 144 11.96 1.57 7.87
CA ASP A 144 13.40 1.45 8.13
C ASP A 144 13.75 0.27 9.06
N ALA A 145 15.02 0.19 9.48
CA ALA A 145 15.53 -0.87 10.35
C ALA A 145 14.93 -0.86 11.76
N ASP A 146 14.38 0.28 12.19
CA ASP A 146 13.78 0.48 13.50
C ASP A 146 12.24 0.31 13.46
N ASP A 147 11.71 -0.22 12.35
CA ASP A 147 10.28 -0.40 12.07
C ASP A 147 9.50 0.93 12.02
N VAL A 148 10.20 2.04 11.77
CA VAL A 148 9.59 3.37 11.61
C VAL A 148 9.20 3.58 10.15
N ALA A 149 7.97 4.04 9.94
CA ALA A 149 7.41 4.26 8.61
C ALA A 149 8.11 5.41 7.88
N ILE A 150 8.53 5.13 6.65
CA ILE A 150 9.06 6.10 5.69
C ILE A 150 7.91 6.60 4.81
N ALA A 151 7.13 5.66 4.26
CA ALA A 151 6.05 5.94 3.33
C ALA A 151 4.90 4.94 3.52
N GLU A 152 3.67 5.40 3.31
CA GLU A 152 2.43 4.62 3.32
C GLU A 152 1.62 4.99 2.07
N TRP A 153 1.27 4.00 1.27
CA TRP A 153 0.27 4.13 0.21
C TRP A 153 -1.03 3.49 0.68
N ARG A 154 -2.12 4.27 0.68
CA ARG A 154 -3.46 3.81 1.01
C ARG A 154 -4.49 4.66 0.29
N ALA A 155 -5.49 4.01 -0.32
CA ALA A 155 -6.62 4.70 -0.96
C ALA A 155 -6.17 5.88 -1.85
N GLU A 156 -5.28 5.58 -2.80
CA GLU A 156 -4.74 6.54 -3.78
C GLU A 156 -4.00 7.74 -3.17
N THR A 157 -3.59 7.63 -1.91
CA THR A 157 -2.90 8.68 -1.17
C THR A 157 -1.58 8.13 -0.66
N LEU A 158 -0.48 8.82 -0.99
CA LEU A 158 0.83 8.56 -0.42
C LEU A 158 1.01 9.48 0.78
N ARG A 159 1.23 8.93 1.97
CA ARG A 159 1.72 9.63 3.15
C ARG A 159 3.20 9.30 3.33
N PHE A 160 3.99 10.25 3.79
CA PHE A 160 5.42 10.03 4.00
C PHE A 160 6.00 11.00 5.02
N ALA A 161 6.99 10.53 5.77
CA ALA A 161 7.77 11.36 6.68
C ALA A 161 9.09 11.75 6.03
N LEU A 162 9.42 13.03 6.07
CA LEU A 162 10.62 13.55 5.45
C LEU A 162 11.06 14.84 6.15
N PRO A 163 12.36 15.12 6.32
CA PRO A 163 12.81 16.43 6.76
C PRO A 163 12.34 17.53 5.78
N GLU A 164 12.00 18.72 6.28
CA GLU A 164 11.52 19.84 5.44
C GLU A 164 12.52 20.19 4.32
N SER A 165 13.82 20.03 4.58
CA SER A 165 14.88 20.24 3.60
C SER A 165 14.85 19.27 2.41
N GLY A 166 14.24 18.09 2.57
CA GLY A 166 14.08 17.11 1.50
C GLY A 166 12.82 17.36 0.64
N LEU A 167 11.85 18.11 1.16
CA LEU A 167 10.56 18.30 0.48
C LEU A 167 10.70 18.97 -0.89
N GLU A 168 11.58 19.96 -1.01
CA GLU A 168 11.84 20.63 -2.29
C GLU A 168 12.44 19.68 -3.31
N THR A 169 13.30 18.74 -2.89
CA THR A 169 13.87 17.72 -3.78
C THR A 169 12.78 16.79 -4.30
N VAL A 170 11.88 16.29 -3.44
CA VAL A 170 10.74 15.46 -3.88
C VAL A 170 9.88 16.22 -4.88
N LYS A 171 9.52 17.47 -4.58
CA LYS A 171 8.72 18.31 -5.50
C LYS A 171 9.36 18.50 -6.86
N ASN A 172 10.68 18.67 -6.90
CA ASN A 172 11.42 18.89 -8.15
C ASN A 172 11.59 17.60 -8.99
N SER A 173 11.45 16.43 -8.37
CA SER A 173 11.51 15.13 -9.07
C SER A 173 10.17 14.71 -9.68
N LEU A 174 9.07 15.37 -9.30
CA LEU A 174 7.73 15.06 -9.76
C LEU A 174 7.27 16.03 -10.84
N ASP A 175 6.25 15.64 -11.59
CA ASP A 175 5.53 16.56 -12.45
C ASP A 175 4.84 17.65 -11.61
N ALA A 176 4.61 18.82 -12.20
CA ALA A 176 4.03 19.96 -11.49
C ALA A 176 2.64 19.66 -10.91
N ALA A 177 1.80 18.88 -11.61
CA ALA A 177 0.43 18.60 -11.17
C ALA A 177 0.39 17.69 -9.94
N THR A 178 1.36 16.78 -9.79
CA THR A 178 1.54 15.98 -8.57
C THR A 178 2.24 16.78 -7.47
N ALA A 179 3.31 17.52 -7.79
CA ALA A 179 4.07 18.31 -6.82
C ALA A 179 3.23 19.37 -6.10
N ASP A 180 2.31 20.04 -6.82
CA ASP A 180 1.40 21.05 -6.27
C ASP A 180 0.36 20.48 -5.29
N ARG A 181 0.20 19.16 -5.25
CA ARG A 181 -0.74 18.46 -4.35
C ARG A 181 -0.10 17.91 -3.10
N ILE A 182 1.20 18.14 -2.90
CA ILE A 182 1.87 17.77 -1.66
C ILE A 182 1.46 18.75 -0.56
N GLU A 183 0.87 18.21 0.50
CA GLU A 183 0.39 18.93 1.67
C GLU A 183 1.06 18.40 2.93
N ARG A 184 1.12 19.21 3.98
CA ARG A 184 1.49 18.74 5.32
C ARG A 184 0.32 17.91 5.88
N ALA A 185 0.63 16.74 6.43
CA ALA A 185 -0.33 15.91 7.13
C ALA A 185 -0.28 16.21 8.63
N GLU A 186 -1.43 16.06 9.29
CA GLU A 186 -1.59 16.16 10.74
C GLU A 186 -1.24 14.84 11.43
#